data_AF-A0A849FE34-F1
#
_entry.id   AF-A0A849FE34-F1
#
_cell.length_a   1.000
_cell.length_b   1.000
_cell.length_c   1.000
_cell.angle_alpha   90.00
_cell.angle_beta   90.00
_cell.angle_gamma   90.00
#
_symmetry.space_group_name_H-M   'P 1'
#
loop_
_entity.id
_entity.type
_entity.pdbx_description
1 polymer ?
#
loop_
_entity_poly.entity_id
_entity_poly.type
_entity_poly.pdbx_seq_one_letter_code
_entity_poly.pdbx_strand_id
1 'polypeptide(L)'
;MAYPLSGIDEGALDMKANRQDKSRRISGAVGAVLLALASFLAPSGVAADSRIGPLVDTSIIDTCLEEATRETRTECVGLATKACKRGGKTGGKIGSLEINVAQGSHVECQSSEASHWDRLVTDTYVTLFRKETRRNKLRWMFTDSRIAPQIAFAEMHQAWQKLRKATCHYEWARDEARPLARGEPSECRLQMTARYYFELQDRMAGAFSWN
;
A
#
# COMPACT_ATOMS: atom_id res chain seq x y z
N MET A 1 -1.91 13.99 34.64
CA MET A 1 -1.32 15.09 33.86
C MET A 1 -2.04 15.14 32.53
N ALA A 2 -3.01 16.05 32.39
CA ALA A 2 -3.81 16.23 31.19
C ALA A 2 -3.17 17.34 30.36
N TYR A 3 -2.85 17.06 29.10
CA TYR A 3 -2.44 18.09 28.15
C TYR A 3 -3.71 18.74 27.57
N PRO A 4 -3.89 20.08 27.71
CA PRO A 4 -4.99 20.75 27.05
C PRO A 4 -4.71 20.83 25.55
N LEU A 5 -5.47 20.08 24.75
CA LEU A 5 -5.59 20.28 23.31
C LEU A 5 -6.58 21.43 23.05
N SER A 6 -6.14 22.66 23.30
CA SER A 6 -6.88 23.87 22.93
C SER A 6 -5.96 24.76 22.10
N GLY A 7 -6.23 24.86 20.80
CA GLY A 7 -5.50 25.76 19.90
C GLY A 7 -4.85 25.03 18.73
N ILE A 8 -5.65 24.40 17.87
CA ILE A 8 -5.29 24.35 16.45
C ILE A 8 -6.25 25.32 15.78
N ASP A 9 -5.73 26.51 15.51
CA ASP A 9 -6.40 27.51 14.68
C ASP A 9 -6.81 26.87 13.36
N GLU A 10 -8.10 26.90 13.03
CA GLU A 10 -8.66 26.66 11.69
C GLU A 10 -8.33 27.84 10.76
N GLY A 11 -7.07 28.26 10.75
CA GLY A 11 -6.56 29.34 9.93
C GLY A 11 -5.82 28.78 8.72
N ALA A 12 -6.33 29.12 7.54
CA ALA A 12 -5.72 28.96 6.22
C ALA A 12 -5.85 27.57 5.55
N LEU A 13 -7.03 27.33 4.96
CA LEU A 13 -7.13 26.79 3.60
C LEU A 13 -8.35 27.41 2.90
N ASP A 14 -8.41 28.74 2.89
CA ASP A 14 -9.18 29.46 1.87
C ASP A 14 -8.38 29.46 0.58
N MET A 15 -8.46 28.34 -0.16
CA MET A 15 -7.92 28.19 -1.50
C MET A 15 -9.07 28.05 -2.50
N LYS A 16 -10.06 28.95 -2.39
CA LYS A 16 -11.02 29.23 -3.46
C LYS A 16 -10.63 30.53 -4.17
N ALA A 17 -10.73 30.49 -5.49
CA ALA A 17 -10.76 31.62 -6.41
C ALA A 17 -9.42 32.31 -6.76
N ASN A 18 -8.51 31.62 -7.47
CA ASN A 18 -7.71 32.31 -8.51
C ASN A 18 -7.07 31.40 -9.58
N ARG A 19 -7.87 30.63 -10.34
CA ARG A 19 -7.43 30.01 -11.61
C ARG A 19 -8.58 29.90 -12.62
N GLN A 20 -9.28 31.01 -12.83
CA GLN A 20 -10.19 31.18 -13.97
C GLN A 20 -9.99 32.54 -14.63
N ASP A 21 -8.79 32.87 -15.09
CA ASP A 21 -8.66 33.94 -16.10
C ASP A 21 -7.34 33.92 -16.91
N LYS A 22 -7.06 32.82 -17.61
CA LYS A 22 -5.97 32.83 -18.63
C LYS A 22 -6.21 31.88 -19.80
N SER A 23 -7.47 31.71 -20.21
CA SER A 23 -7.85 30.88 -21.38
C SER A 23 -8.62 31.63 -22.47
N ARG A 24 -8.75 32.96 -22.38
CA ARG A 24 -9.34 33.78 -23.46
C ARG A 24 -8.28 34.73 -23.99
N ARG A 25 -7.64 34.34 -25.09
CA ARG A 25 -6.97 35.17 -26.14
C ARG A 25 -5.76 34.43 -26.73
N ILE A 26 -5.97 33.25 -27.33
CA ILE A 26 -5.11 32.81 -28.44
C ILE A 26 -6.01 32.09 -29.46
N SER A 27 -6.95 32.85 -30.03
CA SER A 27 -7.51 32.53 -31.34
C SER A 27 -6.66 33.29 -32.36
N GLY A 28 -6.01 32.55 -33.25
CA GLY A 28 -5.40 33.11 -34.46
C GLY A 28 -3.89 32.94 -34.54
N ALA A 29 -3.44 31.78 -35.03
CA ALA A 29 -2.40 31.71 -36.05
C ALA A 29 -2.23 30.25 -36.47
N VAL A 30 -2.78 29.93 -37.63
CA VAL A 30 -2.35 28.83 -38.49
C VAL A 30 -0.85 29.03 -38.76
N GLY A 31 -0.03 28.02 -38.48
CA GLY A 31 1.40 28.07 -38.74
C GLY A 31 2.04 26.71 -38.52
N ALA A 32 2.09 25.92 -39.58
CA ALA A 32 2.88 24.70 -39.64
C ALA A 32 4.36 24.99 -39.34
N VAL A 33 4.91 24.35 -38.30
CA VAL A 33 6.36 24.14 -38.17
C VAL A 33 6.59 22.66 -37.88
N LEU A 34 6.93 21.99 -38.97
CA LEU A 34 7.53 20.68 -39.05
C LEU A 34 8.92 20.65 -38.37
N LEU A 35 9.25 19.45 -37.89
CA LEU A 35 10.58 18.85 -37.77
C LEU A 35 11.55 19.30 -36.65
N ALA A 36 12.17 18.25 -36.10
CA ALA A 36 13.49 18.18 -35.47
C ALA A 36 13.58 18.56 -33.98
N LEU A 37 13.44 17.56 -33.11
CA LEU A 37 14.54 17.07 -32.26
C LEU A 37 14.12 15.73 -31.61
N ALA A 38 14.10 14.69 -32.42
CA ALA A 38 14.02 13.30 -31.97
C ALA A 38 15.45 12.77 -31.95
N SER A 39 16.23 13.03 -30.90
CA SER A 39 17.55 12.40 -30.69
C SER A 39 18.01 12.55 -29.23
N PHE A 40 18.53 11.44 -28.69
CA PHE A 40 19.29 11.33 -27.44
C PHE A 40 18.57 11.45 -26.10
N LEU A 41 17.71 10.48 -25.80
CA LEU A 41 17.70 9.84 -24.48
C LEU A 41 17.46 8.34 -24.70
N ALA A 42 18.49 7.65 -25.21
CA ALA A 42 18.52 6.19 -25.12
C ALA A 42 18.68 5.86 -23.63
N PRO A 43 17.69 5.25 -22.96
CA PRO A 43 17.94 4.71 -21.63
C PRO A 43 19.02 3.65 -21.82
N SER A 44 20.21 3.90 -21.27
CA SER A 44 21.21 2.87 -21.05
C SER A 44 20.55 1.83 -20.15
N GLY A 45 19.93 0.83 -20.77
CA GLY A 45 19.35 -0.32 -20.11
C GLY A 45 20.49 -1.08 -19.46
N VAL A 46 20.87 -0.67 -18.25
CA VAL A 46 21.48 -1.58 -17.32
C VAL A 46 20.43 -2.67 -17.11
N ALA A 47 20.57 -3.76 -17.86
CA ALA A 47 20.00 -5.02 -17.48
C ALA A 47 20.69 -5.39 -16.17
N ALA A 48 20.19 -4.84 -15.06
CA ALA A 48 20.39 -5.43 -13.77
C ALA A 48 19.90 -6.87 -13.95
N ASP A 49 20.83 -7.82 -13.97
CA ASP A 49 20.56 -9.25 -13.94
C ASP A 49 19.91 -9.52 -12.58
N SER A 50 18.63 -9.18 -12.47
CA SER A 50 17.80 -9.38 -11.30
C SER A 50 17.40 -10.85 -11.25
N ARG A 51 18.41 -11.72 -11.10
CA ARG A 51 18.28 -13.06 -10.48
C ARG A 51 18.07 -12.96 -8.97
N ILE A 52 17.72 -11.78 -8.49
CA ILE A 52 17.22 -11.58 -7.14
C ILE A 52 15.77 -12.05 -7.19
N GLY A 53 15.59 -13.37 -7.03
CA GLY A 53 14.29 -13.90 -6.63
C GLY A 53 13.80 -13.20 -5.35
N PRO A 54 12.52 -13.35 -4.98
CA PRO A 54 12.02 -12.76 -3.74
C PRO A 54 12.96 -13.15 -2.59
N LEU A 55 13.51 -12.14 -1.91
CA LEU A 55 14.51 -12.35 -0.87
C LEU A 55 13.95 -13.14 0.32
N VAL A 56 12.62 -13.22 0.40
CA VAL A 56 11.89 -13.88 1.46
C VAL A 56 10.94 -14.90 0.85
N ASP A 57 10.88 -16.08 1.45
CA ASP A 57 9.85 -17.06 1.14
C ASP A 57 8.49 -16.59 1.68
N THR A 58 7.62 -16.17 0.76
CA THR A 58 6.29 -15.67 1.09
C THR A 58 5.28 -16.79 1.35
N SER A 59 5.59 -18.04 1.00
CA SER A 59 4.69 -19.18 1.25
C SER A 59 4.45 -19.40 2.73
N ILE A 60 5.40 -19.03 3.60
CA ILE A 60 5.24 -19.05 5.06
C ILE A 60 4.06 -18.17 5.51
N ILE A 61 3.87 -17.02 4.85
CA ILE A 61 2.76 -16.10 5.15
C ILE A 61 1.45 -16.75 4.70
N ASP A 62 1.43 -17.30 3.49
CA ASP A 62 0.23 -17.90 2.89
C ASP A 62 -0.23 -19.11 3.72
N THR A 63 0.67 -20.02 4.09
CA THR A 63 0.39 -21.16 4.99
C THR A 63 -0.08 -20.69 6.38
N CYS A 64 0.55 -19.65 6.94
CA CYS A 64 0.09 -19.09 8.21
C CYS A 64 -1.34 -18.55 8.11
N LEU A 65 -1.67 -17.87 7.01
CA LEU A 65 -3.02 -17.33 6.78
C LEU A 65 -4.08 -18.42 6.57
N GLU A 66 -3.70 -19.56 6.01
CA GLU A 66 -4.59 -20.72 5.87
C GLU A 66 -4.93 -21.37 7.22
N GLU A 67 -3.99 -21.38 8.17
CA GLU A 67 -4.16 -21.98 9.50
C GLU A 67 -4.70 -20.99 10.55
N ALA A 68 -4.50 -19.68 10.34
CA ALA A 68 -4.84 -18.66 11.31
C ALA A 68 -6.36 -18.41 11.42
N THR A 69 -6.79 -18.10 12.65
CA THR A 69 -8.14 -17.57 12.90
C THR A 69 -8.15 -16.06 12.72
N ARG A 70 -9.34 -15.45 12.81
CA ARG A 70 -9.47 -13.98 12.77
C ARG A 70 -8.67 -13.29 13.87
N GLU A 71 -8.54 -13.94 15.03
CA GLU A 71 -7.85 -13.46 16.22
C GLU A 71 -6.33 -13.65 16.11
N THR A 72 -5.86 -14.72 15.47
CA THR A 72 -4.43 -15.06 15.41
C THR A 72 -3.73 -14.61 14.14
N ARG A 73 -4.45 -14.22 13.08
CA ARG A 73 -3.86 -13.81 11.78
C ARG A 73 -2.83 -12.68 11.86
N THR A 74 -2.87 -11.82 12.89
CA THR A 74 -1.84 -10.79 13.10
C THR A 74 -0.47 -11.37 13.43
N GLU A 75 -0.40 -12.61 13.91
CA GLU A 75 0.85 -13.33 14.17
C GLU A 75 1.61 -13.68 12.88
N CYS A 76 0.90 -13.75 11.74
CA CYS A 76 1.51 -13.97 10.43
C CYS A 76 2.39 -12.79 9.96
N VAL A 77 2.18 -11.60 10.53
CA VAL A 77 2.92 -10.39 10.17
C VAL A 77 4.34 -10.44 10.73
N GLY A 78 5.32 -10.28 9.85
CA GLY A 78 6.74 -10.33 10.18
C GLY A 78 7.32 -11.74 10.23
N LEU A 79 6.54 -12.81 9.98
CA LEU A 79 7.06 -14.19 10.03
C LEU A 79 8.12 -14.41 8.95
N ALA A 80 7.81 -14.02 7.73
CA ALA A 80 8.68 -14.07 6.57
C ALA A 80 9.98 -13.26 6.83
N THR A 81 9.87 -12.05 7.37
CA THR A 81 11.01 -11.22 7.79
C THR A 81 11.86 -11.94 8.84
N LYS A 82 11.25 -12.52 9.87
CA LYS A 82 11.98 -13.26 10.92
C LYS A 82 12.71 -14.48 10.33
N ALA A 83 12.09 -15.21 9.41
CA ALA A 83 12.70 -16.34 8.72
C ALA A 83 13.90 -15.90 7.86
N CYS A 84 13.73 -14.85 7.06
CA CYS A 84 14.80 -14.26 6.24
C CYS A 84 16.01 -13.82 7.07
N LYS A 85 15.79 -13.17 8.22
CA LYS A 85 16.89 -12.80 9.14
C LYS A 85 17.63 -14.00 9.71
N ARG A 86 16.94 -15.12 9.92
CA ARG A 86 17.54 -16.37 10.46
C ARG A 86 18.23 -17.20 9.38
N GLY A 87 17.85 -17.02 8.11
CA GLY A 87 18.32 -17.78 6.94
C GLY A 87 19.82 -17.76 6.63
N GLY A 88 20.64 -17.05 7.41
CA GLY A 88 22.11 -17.10 7.31
C GLY A 88 22.77 -18.33 7.92
N LYS A 89 22.04 -19.18 8.65
CA LYS A 89 22.58 -20.41 9.26
C LYS A 89 21.56 -21.53 9.17
N THR A 90 21.77 -22.47 8.24
CA THR A 90 21.05 -23.75 8.07
C THR A 90 19.55 -23.63 7.76
N GLY A 91 19.13 -24.16 6.61
CA GLY A 91 17.72 -24.27 6.20
C GLY A 91 16.84 -24.76 7.35
N GLY A 92 16.00 -23.87 7.86
CA GLY A 92 15.01 -24.21 8.87
C GLY A 92 13.88 -24.99 8.21
N LYS A 93 13.51 -26.12 8.81
CA LYS A 93 12.34 -26.89 8.38
C LYS A 93 11.08 -26.33 9.02
N ILE A 94 10.07 -26.00 8.22
CA ILE A 94 8.68 -25.90 8.66
C ILE A 94 8.01 -27.18 8.17
N GLY A 95 7.73 -28.12 9.08
CA GLY A 95 7.31 -29.48 8.69
C GLY A 95 8.38 -30.21 7.86
N SER A 96 8.02 -30.70 6.68
CA SER A 96 8.95 -31.35 5.73
C SER A 96 9.53 -30.39 4.67
N LEU A 97 9.19 -29.09 4.71
CA LEU A 97 9.64 -28.12 3.72
C LEU A 97 11.01 -27.55 4.12
N GLU A 98 12.03 -27.79 3.29
CA GLU A 98 13.32 -27.11 3.41
C GLU A 98 13.25 -25.74 2.73
N ILE A 99 13.40 -24.67 3.52
CA ILE A 99 13.31 -23.30 3.03
C ILE A 99 14.71 -22.72 2.85
N ASN A 100 15.13 -22.53 1.59
CA ASN A 100 16.38 -21.85 1.23
C ASN A 100 16.12 -20.34 1.09
N VAL A 101 16.31 -19.56 2.16
CA VAL A 101 16.19 -18.10 2.10
C VAL A 101 17.59 -17.47 2.05
N ALA A 102 17.82 -16.57 1.09
CA ALA A 102 19.04 -15.78 1.04
C ALA A 102 19.14 -14.89 2.30
N GLN A 103 20.33 -14.76 2.88
CA GLN A 103 20.54 -13.86 4.02
C GLN A 103 20.43 -12.40 3.53
N GLY A 104 19.33 -11.74 3.88
CA GLY A 104 19.10 -10.32 3.63
C GLY A 104 19.40 -9.43 4.83
N SER A 105 19.61 -8.13 4.59
CA SER A 105 19.50 -7.14 5.65
C SER A 105 18.07 -7.09 6.19
N HIS A 106 17.90 -6.62 7.43
CA HIS A 106 16.57 -6.50 8.05
C HIS A 106 15.58 -5.71 7.19
N VAL A 107 16.08 -4.62 6.60
CA VAL A 107 15.38 -3.69 5.69
C VAL A 107 14.90 -4.44 4.45
N GLU A 108 15.77 -5.19 3.78
CA GLU A 108 15.37 -5.90 2.55
C GLU A 108 14.36 -7.02 2.84
N CYS A 109 14.54 -7.77 3.94
CA CYS A 109 13.57 -8.77 4.38
C CYS A 109 12.20 -8.13 4.66
N GLN A 110 12.15 -7.00 5.39
CA GLN A 110 10.90 -6.28 5.68
C GLN A 110 10.25 -5.71 4.41
N SER A 111 11.03 -5.13 3.52
CA SER A 111 10.52 -4.55 2.28
C SER A 111 9.93 -5.62 1.36
N SER A 112 10.60 -6.78 1.24
CA SER A 112 10.11 -7.94 0.49
C SER A 112 8.79 -8.47 1.07
N GLU A 113 8.70 -8.65 2.39
CA GLU A 113 7.46 -9.06 3.04
C GLU A 113 6.34 -8.03 2.85
N ALA A 114 6.62 -6.74 3.06
CA ALA A 114 5.63 -5.69 2.86
C ALA A 114 5.10 -5.64 1.42
N SER A 115 5.94 -6.00 0.43
CA SER A 115 5.55 -6.09 -0.98
C SER A 115 4.59 -7.26 -1.22
N HIS A 116 4.76 -8.38 -0.50
CA HIS A 116 3.79 -9.48 -0.52
C HIS A 116 2.44 -9.05 0.02
N TRP A 117 2.42 -8.40 1.18
CA TRP A 117 1.18 -7.86 1.75
C TRP A 117 0.50 -6.85 0.82
N ASP A 118 1.26 -6.02 0.09
CA ASP A 118 0.71 -5.06 -0.88
C ASP A 118 0.02 -5.77 -2.06
N ARG A 119 0.56 -6.92 -2.51
CA ARG A 119 -0.11 -7.78 -3.50
C ARG A 119 -1.42 -8.35 -2.95
N LEU A 120 -1.39 -8.91 -1.74
CA LEU A 120 -2.59 -9.44 -1.06
C LEU A 120 -3.69 -8.37 -0.91
N VAL A 121 -3.35 -7.14 -0.53
CA VAL A 121 -4.28 -6.01 -0.48
C VAL A 121 -4.87 -5.72 -1.86
N THR A 122 -4.03 -5.65 -2.89
CA THR A 122 -4.45 -5.33 -4.27
C THR A 122 -5.41 -6.38 -4.81
N ASP A 123 -5.07 -7.66 -4.66
CA ASP A 123 -5.90 -8.78 -5.14
C ASP A 123 -7.25 -8.83 -4.41
N THR A 124 -7.24 -8.62 -3.09
CA THR A 124 -8.45 -8.57 -2.28
C THR A 124 -9.33 -7.37 -2.64
N TYR A 125 -8.72 -6.19 -2.83
CA TYR A 125 -9.40 -4.98 -3.27
C TYR A 125 -10.08 -5.17 -4.62
N VAL A 126 -9.36 -5.70 -5.62
CA VAL A 126 -9.92 -5.96 -6.97
C VAL A 126 -11.10 -6.92 -6.89
N THR A 127 -10.99 -7.96 -6.06
CA THR A 127 -12.07 -8.94 -5.85
C THR A 127 -13.31 -8.30 -5.24
N LEU A 128 -13.14 -7.52 -4.16
CA LEU A 128 -14.22 -6.77 -3.51
C LEU A 128 -14.84 -5.74 -4.43
N PHE A 129 -14.03 -4.97 -5.16
CA PHE A 129 -14.51 -3.96 -6.10
C PHE A 129 -15.40 -4.59 -7.19
N ARG A 130 -15.00 -5.75 -7.72
CA ARG A 130 -15.82 -6.53 -8.67
C ARG A 130 -17.11 -7.06 -8.04
N LYS A 131 -17.07 -7.48 -6.77
CA LYS A 131 -18.26 -7.92 -6.02
C LYS A 131 -19.24 -6.77 -5.84
N GLU A 132 -18.77 -5.62 -5.37
CA GLU A 132 -19.60 -4.43 -5.19
C GLU A 132 -20.16 -3.93 -6.53
N THR A 133 -19.36 -3.88 -7.58
CA THR A 133 -19.84 -3.52 -8.93
C THR A 133 -20.98 -4.43 -9.39
N ARG A 134 -20.89 -5.75 -9.14
CA ARG A 134 -21.95 -6.71 -9.49
C ARG A 134 -23.22 -6.50 -8.66
N ARG A 135 -23.10 -6.36 -7.33
CA ARG A 135 -24.26 -6.06 -6.45
C ARG A 135 -24.94 -4.76 -6.85
N ASN A 136 -24.13 -3.79 -7.22
CA ASN A 136 -24.57 -2.47 -7.59
C ASN A 136 -25.41 -2.47 -8.87
N LYS A 137 -25.00 -3.19 -9.93
CA LYS A 137 -25.79 -3.30 -11.18
C LYS A 137 -27.25 -3.72 -10.95
N LEU A 138 -27.49 -4.57 -9.95
CA LEU A 138 -28.84 -5.03 -9.59
C LEU A 138 -29.60 -4.00 -8.75
N ARG A 139 -28.91 -3.23 -7.92
CA ARG A 139 -29.51 -2.29 -6.96
C ARG A 139 -29.88 -0.93 -7.57
N TRP A 140 -29.14 -0.45 -8.58
CA TRP A 140 -29.41 0.85 -9.21
C TRP A 140 -30.75 0.93 -9.94
N MET A 141 -31.36 -0.22 -10.26
CA MET A 141 -32.72 -0.24 -10.79
C MET A 141 -33.77 0.18 -9.73
N PHE A 142 -33.41 0.22 -8.45
CA PHE A 142 -34.38 0.34 -7.34
C PHE A 142 -33.98 1.36 -6.25
N THR A 143 -32.90 2.14 -6.42
CA THR A 143 -32.47 3.10 -5.37
C THR A 143 -32.04 4.45 -5.92
N ASP A 144 -32.51 5.54 -5.31
CA ASP A 144 -32.11 6.93 -5.60
C ASP A 144 -30.72 7.33 -5.04
N SER A 145 -29.85 6.36 -4.75
CA SER A 145 -28.51 6.67 -4.21
C SER A 145 -27.70 7.44 -5.24
N ARG A 146 -27.18 8.62 -4.87
CA ARG A 146 -26.36 9.46 -5.77
C ARG A 146 -24.94 8.93 -5.99
N ILE A 147 -24.45 8.08 -5.09
CA ILE A 147 -23.09 7.53 -5.15
C ILE A 147 -23.16 6.01 -5.17
N ALA A 148 -22.41 5.41 -6.09
CA ALA A 148 -22.34 3.96 -6.21
C ALA A 148 -21.38 3.42 -5.15
N PRO A 149 -21.70 2.34 -4.41
CA PRO A 149 -20.83 1.77 -3.39
C PRO A 149 -19.41 1.47 -3.88
N GLN A 150 -19.25 1.03 -5.14
CA GLN A 150 -17.92 0.79 -5.71
C GLN A 150 -17.10 2.07 -5.88
N ILE A 151 -17.73 3.22 -6.15
CA ILE A 151 -17.04 4.53 -6.24
C ILE A 151 -16.55 4.92 -4.84
N ALA A 152 -17.43 4.88 -3.85
CA ALA A 152 -17.06 5.15 -2.45
C ALA A 152 -15.97 4.20 -1.94
N PHE A 153 -16.01 2.92 -2.34
CA PHE A 153 -14.98 1.94 -1.98
C PHE A 153 -13.62 2.24 -2.64
N ALA A 154 -13.60 2.68 -3.90
CA ALA A 154 -12.37 3.13 -4.56
C ALA A 154 -11.77 4.38 -3.89
N GLU A 155 -12.60 5.35 -3.54
CA GLU A 155 -12.18 6.55 -2.80
C GLU A 155 -11.62 6.21 -1.42
N MET A 156 -12.27 5.30 -0.69
CA MET A 156 -11.79 4.78 0.59
C MET A 156 -10.41 4.14 0.44
N HIS A 157 -10.20 3.30 -0.58
CA HIS A 157 -8.91 2.67 -0.84
C HIS A 157 -7.82 3.70 -1.16
N GLN A 158 -8.11 4.69 -2.00
CA GLN A 158 -7.18 5.76 -2.31
C GLN A 158 -6.82 6.61 -1.08
N ALA A 159 -7.81 6.93 -0.23
CA ALA A 159 -7.60 7.65 1.01
C ALA A 159 -6.71 6.86 1.97
N TRP A 160 -6.93 5.55 2.09
CA TRP A 160 -6.09 4.67 2.90
C TRP A 160 -4.63 4.66 2.42
N GLN A 161 -4.38 4.55 1.11
CA GLN A 161 -3.00 4.58 0.58
C GLN A 161 -2.27 5.88 0.95
N LYS A 162 -2.96 7.02 0.87
CA LYS A 162 -2.43 8.34 1.28
C LYS A 162 -2.14 8.38 2.78
N LEU A 163 -3.07 7.89 3.60
CA LEU A 163 -2.92 7.81 5.06
C LEU A 163 -1.72 6.93 5.44
N ARG A 164 -1.57 5.75 4.83
CA ARG A 164 -0.42 4.86 5.05
C ARG A 164 0.89 5.57 4.79
N LYS A 165 1.02 6.22 3.62
CA LYS A 165 2.23 6.95 3.25
C LYS A 165 2.54 8.09 4.24
N ALA A 166 1.54 8.89 4.58
CA ALA A 166 1.70 10.00 5.52
C ALA A 166 2.10 9.52 6.93
N THR A 167 1.46 8.45 7.41
CA THR A 167 1.75 7.85 8.73
C THR A 167 3.18 7.32 8.78
N CYS A 168 3.60 6.55 7.78
CA CYS A 168 4.96 5.99 7.79
C CYS A 168 6.04 7.06 7.60
N HIS A 169 5.78 8.13 6.84
CA HIS A 169 6.69 9.28 6.81
C HIS A 169 6.76 10.01 8.16
N TYR A 170 5.63 10.18 8.84
CA TYR A 170 5.60 10.80 10.16
C TYR A 170 6.38 9.96 11.20
N GLU A 171 6.16 8.65 11.24
CA GLU A 171 6.90 7.76 12.15
C GLU A 171 8.40 7.78 11.87
N TRP A 172 8.79 7.76 10.60
CA TRP A 172 10.19 7.88 10.22
C TRP A 172 10.80 9.22 10.66
N ALA A 173 10.14 10.35 10.38
CA ALA A 173 10.62 11.67 10.81
C ALA A 173 10.69 11.81 12.35
N ARG A 174 9.74 11.20 13.07
CA ARG A 174 9.74 11.14 14.54
C ARG A 174 10.93 10.35 15.06
N ASP A 175 11.30 9.27 14.38
CA ASP A 175 12.37 8.37 14.79
C ASP A 175 13.75 8.91 14.38
N GLU A 176 13.91 9.66 13.29
CA GLU A 176 15.17 10.35 12.95
C GLU A 176 15.64 11.31 14.05
N ALA A 177 14.70 11.87 14.83
CA ALA A 177 15.04 12.66 16.01
C ALA A 177 15.72 11.84 17.13
N ARG A 178 15.74 10.49 17.02
CA ARG A 178 16.42 9.57 17.93
C ARG A 178 17.78 9.17 17.33
N PRO A 179 18.92 9.48 17.97
CA PRO A 179 20.27 9.23 17.46
C PRO A 179 20.62 7.77 17.07
N LEU A 180 19.79 6.81 17.45
CA LEU A 180 20.00 5.37 17.22
C LEU A 180 18.93 4.72 16.34
N ALA A 181 17.89 5.44 15.92
CA ALA A 181 16.86 4.87 15.05
C ALA A 181 17.35 4.88 13.60
N ARG A 182 17.93 3.76 13.17
CA ARG A 182 18.26 3.49 11.76
C ARG A 182 17.26 2.53 11.11
N GLY A 183 16.03 2.52 11.60
CA GLY A 183 14.93 1.73 11.04
C GLY A 183 14.30 2.44 9.86
N GLU A 184 14.22 1.75 8.72
CA GLU A 184 13.50 2.22 7.53
C GLU A 184 11.98 2.27 7.81
N PRO A 185 11.19 3.12 7.11
CA PRO A 185 9.72 3.10 7.11
C PRO A 185 9.05 1.77 6.72
N SER A 186 9.80 0.68 6.51
CA SER A 186 9.29 -0.62 6.07
C SER A 186 8.51 -1.37 7.14
N GLU A 187 8.81 -1.20 8.44
CA GLU A 187 8.00 -1.80 9.52
C GLU A 187 6.59 -1.18 9.58
N CYS A 188 6.48 0.15 9.55
CA CYS A 188 5.20 0.83 9.47
C CYS A 188 4.40 0.36 8.25
N ARG A 189 5.05 0.32 7.07
CA ARG A 189 4.40 -0.10 5.83
C ARG A 189 3.87 -1.52 5.96
N LEU A 190 4.68 -2.44 6.48
CA LEU A 190 4.32 -3.84 6.71
C LEU A 190 3.08 -3.96 7.60
N GLN A 191 3.10 -3.32 8.78
CA GLN A 191 2.02 -3.38 9.76
C GLN A 191 0.72 -2.80 9.20
N MET A 192 0.78 -1.60 8.60
CA MET A 192 -0.41 -0.94 8.05
C MET A 192 -1.03 -1.70 6.88
N THR A 193 -0.20 -2.24 5.97
CA THR A 193 -0.70 -3.03 4.84
C THR A 193 -1.37 -4.31 5.31
N ALA A 194 -0.75 -5.07 6.23
CA ALA A 194 -1.34 -6.30 6.75
C ALA A 194 -2.68 -6.04 7.45
N ARG A 195 -2.75 -4.99 8.28
CA ARG A 195 -3.98 -4.61 8.99
C ARG A 195 -5.13 -4.28 8.02
N TYR A 196 -4.81 -3.57 6.94
CA TYR A 196 -5.81 -3.24 5.93
C TYR A 196 -6.24 -4.46 5.10
N TYR A 197 -5.32 -5.37 4.78
CA TYR A 197 -5.69 -6.67 4.18
C TYR A 197 -6.71 -7.41 5.04
N PHE A 198 -6.50 -7.48 6.36
CA PHE A 198 -7.44 -8.10 7.29
C PHE A 198 -8.81 -7.42 7.32
N GLU A 199 -8.85 -6.08 7.26
CA GLU A 199 -10.09 -5.34 7.14
C GLU A 199 -10.84 -5.69 5.84
N LEU A 200 -10.14 -5.78 4.72
CA LEU A 200 -10.73 -6.19 3.45
C LEU A 200 -11.25 -7.63 3.50
N GLN A 201 -10.52 -8.56 4.12
CA GLN A 201 -11.00 -9.93 4.34
C GLN A 201 -12.29 -9.96 5.17
N ASP A 202 -12.36 -9.19 6.25
CA ASP A 202 -13.57 -9.10 7.09
C ASP A 202 -14.77 -8.54 6.32
N ARG A 203 -14.54 -7.52 5.47
CA ARG A 203 -15.57 -6.98 4.56
C ARG A 203 -16.03 -8.04 3.55
N MET A 204 -15.11 -8.85 3.03
CA MET A 204 -15.42 -9.91 2.08
C MET A 204 -16.30 -11.00 2.69
N ALA A 205 -16.00 -11.37 3.95
CA ALA A 205 -16.79 -12.30 4.75
C ALA A 205 -18.15 -11.71 5.22
N GLY A 206 -18.38 -10.41 5.06
CA GLY A 206 -19.56 -9.73 5.58
C GLY A 206 -19.54 -9.53 7.11
N ALA A 207 -18.39 -9.78 7.75
CA ALA A 207 -18.18 -9.62 9.19
C ALA A 207 -17.78 -8.19 9.59
N PHE A 208 -17.78 -7.26 8.63
CA PHE A 208 -17.46 -5.86 8.87
C PHE A 208 -18.65 -5.16 9.51
N SER A 209 -18.48 -4.75 10.78
CA SER A 209 -19.39 -3.87 11.50
C SER A 209 -18.63 -2.60 11.91
N TRP A 210 -19.31 -1.45 11.82
CA TRP A 210 -18.82 -0.20 12.39
C TRP A 210 -19.15 -0.22 13.87
N ASN A 211 -18.31 -0.84 14.69
CA ASN A 211 -18.35 -0.72 16.14
C ASN A 211 -17.34 0.31 16.61
#